data_AF-Q9U3D2-F1
#
_entry.id   AF-Q9U3D2-F1
#
_cell.length_a   1.000
_cell.length_b   1.000
_cell.length_c   1.000
_cell.angle_alpha   90.00
_cell.angle_beta   90.00
_cell.angle_gamma   90.00
#
_symmetry.space_group_name_H-M   'P 1'
#
loop_
_entity.id
_entity.type
_entity.pdbx_description
1 polymer ?
#
loop_
_entity_poly.entity_id
_entity_poly.type
_entity_poly.pdbx_seq_one_letter_code
_entity_poly.pdbx_strand_id
1 'polypeptide(L)'
;MFRASRLVITSLMVGKSTLFFNKHQMILLIFLPIVLYAGILEDLDDVVQYYDCDLKCTFNHSEMTSETIKFFPKNCTNICGILVFNSKTDLSENEIVNLFMPVLVLSGGMRVENSSFTSLGFLSYKGLYFRFLCDRHGMVIANNHLLTDVSVLEGFLRLSGENGCKFNIENNTALDTCWLGKPEVFTFFIDLVTRGNLKDCTCRYNSSEPQQPTNCKALKGGLNITGITNSSDLSFLTSIEKIMGNLEIGNTNLKNISFLKNLKIFESANGGMNYKVSVNIHDNYEMTRLGLESVETLIDLFHGPFLINLENLHPDFCITFREWRIFLENYVEFHNLKDAKLCQELESAQESDFVFCNFTSMAVLPIVCQVIVGDVIIDANDGQYLKKLMYISYIFGTLKVQYTKADGLEFLTGLEYIVSLDEGKAPITIRSNKYLKDARLPYIKHIISKNEKSVVIYDNPILFENNEHCKMYQLTFNTNLKIENGDCEKRVYKTSHLLNLFLIFSLISLIVFTYL
;
A
#
# COMPACT_ATOMS: atom_id res chain seq x y z
N MET A 1 105.63 6.53 -13.29
CA MET A 1 105.07 6.75 -14.64
C MET A 1 103.61 6.36 -14.59
N PHE A 2 102.58 7.14 -14.89
CA PHE A 2 102.37 8.55 -15.27
C PHE A 2 100.93 8.81 -14.77
N ARG A 3 100.71 9.71 -13.82
CA ARG A 3 100.06 11.02 -14.00
C ARG A 3 99.14 11.18 -15.22
N ALA A 4 97.95 11.71 -14.88
CA ALA A 4 97.08 12.61 -15.64
C ALA A 4 96.33 11.98 -16.83
N SER A 5 95.09 12.34 -17.16
CA SER A 5 94.03 13.18 -16.60
C SER A 5 92.82 12.97 -17.52
N ARG A 6 91.61 13.02 -16.95
CA ARG A 6 90.32 13.45 -17.53
C ARG A 6 90.16 13.45 -19.08
N LEU A 7 89.14 12.76 -19.60
CA LEU A 7 87.86 13.40 -20.01
C LEU A 7 86.80 12.38 -20.50
N VAL A 8 85.57 12.61 -20.04
CA VAL A 8 84.24 12.48 -20.69
C VAL A 8 83.72 11.13 -21.22
N ILE A 9 82.54 10.85 -20.67
CA ILE A 9 81.52 9.85 -20.94
C ILE A 9 81.04 9.94 -22.40
N THR A 10 81.19 8.85 -23.14
CA THR A 10 80.38 8.55 -24.32
C THR A 10 79.52 7.33 -24.05
N SER A 11 78.21 7.57 -24.11
CA SER A 11 77.14 6.58 -24.24
C SER A 11 77.34 5.71 -25.47
N LEU A 12 77.20 4.39 -25.34
CA LEU A 12 76.81 3.48 -26.44
C LEU A 12 76.35 2.11 -25.88
N MET A 13 75.03 1.99 -25.85
CA MET A 13 74.17 0.86 -26.23
C MET A 13 74.47 -0.62 -25.89
N VAL A 14 73.34 -1.29 -25.64
CA VAL A 14 73.00 -2.74 -25.76
C VAL A 14 73.14 -3.58 -24.50
N GLY A 15 72.04 -3.76 -23.77
CA GLY A 15 71.94 -4.72 -22.66
C GLY A 15 70.52 -4.84 -22.07
N LYS A 16 69.64 -5.51 -22.81
CA LYS A 16 68.37 -6.20 -22.47
C LYS A 16 67.66 -5.92 -21.12
N SER A 17 66.34 -5.72 -21.25
CA SER A 17 65.25 -5.87 -20.27
C SER A 17 65.13 -4.81 -19.17
N THR A 18 64.82 -3.59 -19.57
CA THR A 18 64.12 -2.61 -18.72
C THR A 18 62.62 -2.84 -18.84
N LEU A 19 61.99 -3.27 -17.74
CA LEU A 19 60.55 -3.15 -17.51
C LEU A 19 60.20 -1.66 -17.58
N PHE A 20 59.75 -1.20 -18.75
CA PHE A 20 59.07 0.09 -18.87
C PHE A 20 57.68 -0.07 -18.26
N PHE A 21 57.54 0.15 -16.95
CA PHE A 21 56.25 0.51 -16.37
C PHE A 21 55.80 1.82 -17.03
N ASN A 22 54.86 1.70 -17.97
CA ASN A 22 54.36 2.82 -18.74
C ASN A 22 53.61 3.76 -17.79
N LYS A 23 53.98 5.05 -17.74
CA LYS A 23 53.42 6.08 -16.84
C LYS A 23 51.88 6.05 -16.78
N HIS A 24 51.22 5.69 -17.88
CA HIS A 24 49.77 5.56 -17.97
C HIS A 24 49.17 4.43 -17.11
N GLN A 25 49.85 3.29 -16.95
CA GLN A 25 49.37 2.21 -16.07
C GLN A 25 49.50 2.57 -14.58
N MET A 26 50.56 3.31 -14.21
CA MET A 26 50.73 3.77 -12.82
C MET A 26 49.69 4.82 -12.45
N ILE A 27 49.37 5.72 -13.39
CA ILE A 27 48.26 6.68 -13.25
C ILE A 27 46.95 5.92 -13.05
N LEU A 28 46.62 4.94 -13.91
CA LEU A 28 45.38 4.16 -13.77
C LEU A 28 45.25 3.44 -12.40
N LEU A 29 46.37 2.90 -11.89
CA LEU A 29 46.44 2.21 -10.60
C LEU A 29 46.31 3.13 -9.38
N ILE A 30 46.71 4.41 -9.50
CA ILE A 30 46.57 5.40 -8.42
C ILE A 30 45.18 6.06 -8.45
N PHE A 31 44.57 6.22 -9.64
CA PHE A 31 43.24 6.81 -9.77
C PHE A 31 42.11 5.86 -9.33
N LEU A 32 42.24 4.54 -9.53
CA LEU A 32 41.18 3.58 -9.15
C LEU A 32 40.85 3.59 -7.64
N PRO A 33 41.84 3.54 -6.72
CA PRO A 33 41.59 3.60 -5.28
C PRO A 33 41.06 4.97 -4.84
N ILE A 34 41.54 6.06 -5.45
CA ILE A 34 41.10 7.42 -5.11
C ILE A 34 39.63 7.63 -5.50
N VAL A 35 39.22 7.17 -6.69
CA VAL A 35 37.82 7.25 -7.13
C VAL A 35 36.91 6.38 -6.26
N LEU A 36 37.33 5.16 -5.90
CA LEU A 36 36.58 4.30 -4.99
C LEU A 36 36.45 4.91 -3.58
N TYR A 37 37.52 5.49 -3.03
CA TYR A 37 37.47 6.14 -1.72
C TYR A 37 36.63 7.42 -1.73
N ALA A 38 36.73 8.22 -2.80
CA ALA A 38 35.91 9.42 -2.97
C ALA A 38 34.41 9.09 -3.05
N GLY A 39 34.02 8.06 -3.81
CA GLY A 39 32.62 7.63 -3.89
C GLY A 39 32.05 7.19 -2.54
N ILE A 40 32.82 6.46 -1.73
CA ILE A 40 32.38 6.02 -0.39
C ILE A 40 32.23 7.21 0.57
N LEU A 41 33.10 8.22 0.49
CA LEU A 41 33.00 9.42 1.32
C LEU A 41 31.76 10.25 0.96
N GLU A 42 31.49 10.42 -0.34
CA GLU A 42 30.29 11.11 -0.81
C GLU A 42 29.00 10.40 -0.35
N ASP A 43 28.99 9.07 -0.43
CA ASP A 43 27.88 8.24 0.02
C ASP A 43 27.61 8.37 1.53
N LEU A 44 28.67 8.39 2.35
CA LEU A 44 28.53 8.55 3.80
C LEU A 44 28.11 9.98 4.19
N ASP A 45 28.66 11.00 3.54
CA ASP A 45 28.29 12.40 3.80
C ASP A 45 26.79 12.63 3.53
N ASP A 46 26.25 12.01 2.48
CA ASP A 46 24.83 12.01 2.18
C ASP A 46 23.97 11.38 3.30
N VAL A 47 24.40 10.24 3.87
CA VAL A 47 23.75 9.62 5.05
C VAL A 47 23.77 10.57 6.24
N VAL A 48 24.94 11.13 6.54
CA VAL A 48 25.16 12.01 7.70
C VAL A 48 24.27 13.23 7.62
N GLN A 49 24.17 13.84 6.43
CA GLN A 49 23.32 15.00 6.19
C GLN A 49 21.83 14.65 6.25
N TYR A 50 21.41 13.56 5.60
CA TYR A 50 20.00 13.20 5.51
C TYR A 50 19.40 12.81 6.86
N TYR A 51 20.15 12.11 7.71
CA TYR A 51 19.69 11.63 9.01
C TYR A 51 20.13 12.49 10.20
N ASP A 52 20.80 13.63 9.97
CA ASP A 52 21.34 14.51 11.02
C ASP A 52 22.17 13.74 12.07
N CYS A 53 23.15 12.99 11.58
CA CYS A 53 23.90 12.03 12.38
C CYS A 53 24.82 12.71 13.42
N ASP A 54 24.84 12.16 14.65
CA ASP A 54 25.90 12.50 15.61
C ASP A 54 27.23 11.93 15.10
N LEU A 55 28.18 12.82 14.81
CA LEU A 55 29.53 12.46 14.36
C LEU A 55 30.25 11.51 15.33
N LYS A 56 29.93 11.53 16.63
CA LYS A 56 30.52 10.59 17.62
C LYS A 56 29.95 9.18 17.53
N CYS A 57 28.73 9.06 17.00
CA CYS A 57 28.05 7.79 16.75
C CYS A 57 28.07 7.41 15.26
N THR A 58 28.88 8.09 14.45
CA THR A 58 29.06 7.79 13.04
C THR A 58 30.31 6.94 12.83
N PHE A 59 30.15 5.82 12.14
CA PHE A 59 31.26 4.99 11.72
C PHE A 59 31.81 5.51 10.39
N ASN A 60 32.93 6.24 10.45
CA ASN A 60 33.57 6.88 9.28
C ASN A 60 34.41 5.92 8.41
N HIS A 61 34.18 4.61 8.57
CA HIS A 61 34.76 3.56 7.77
C HIS A 61 33.61 2.73 7.19
N SER A 62 33.90 1.94 6.16
CA SER A 62 32.88 1.07 5.55
C SER A 62 33.18 -0.41 5.80
N GLU A 63 34.37 -0.88 5.42
CA GLU A 63 34.77 -2.27 5.60
C GLU A 63 34.88 -2.63 7.09
N MET A 64 34.22 -3.72 7.49
CA MET A 64 34.27 -4.27 8.83
C MET A 64 35.44 -5.24 8.94
N THR A 65 36.54 -4.81 9.57
CA THR A 65 37.77 -5.61 9.77
C THR A 65 38.34 -5.36 11.16
N SER A 66 39.32 -6.16 11.57
CA SER A 66 40.10 -5.96 12.80
C SER A 66 40.80 -4.60 12.83
N GLU A 67 41.13 -4.03 11.67
CA GLU A 67 41.72 -2.70 11.57
C GLU A 67 40.70 -1.59 11.83
N THR A 68 39.49 -1.71 11.29
CA THR A 68 38.48 -0.63 11.34
C THR A 68 37.57 -0.73 12.56
N ILE A 69 37.35 -1.91 13.13
CA ILE A 69 36.46 -2.14 14.28
C ILE A 69 36.85 -1.31 15.52
N LYS A 70 38.13 -0.92 15.63
CA LYS A 70 38.61 -0.04 16.71
C LYS A 70 38.00 1.37 16.66
N PHE A 71 37.50 1.79 15.50
CA PHE A 71 36.82 3.07 15.28
C PHE A 71 35.29 2.96 15.37
N PHE A 72 34.75 1.76 15.57
CA PHE A 72 33.30 1.58 15.69
C PHE A 72 32.76 2.24 16.97
N PRO A 73 31.63 2.97 16.92
CA PRO A 73 31.08 3.72 18.04
C PRO A 73 30.40 2.82 19.09
N LYS A 74 31.20 2.10 19.90
CA LYS A 74 30.74 1.06 20.85
C LYS A 74 29.80 1.54 21.96
N ASN A 75 29.76 2.84 22.25
CA ASN A 75 28.92 3.42 23.30
C ASN A 75 27.58 3.97 22.79
N CYS A 76 27.28 3.77 21.50
CA CYS A 76 26.08 4.30 20.87
C CYS A 76 25.08 3.17 20.60
N THR A 77 23.81 3.41 20.94
CA THR A 77 22.69 2.53 20.56
C THR A 77 22.18 2.86 19.15
N ASN A 78 22.38 4.10 18.70
CA ASN A 78 22.00 4.56 17.38
C ASN A 78 23.29 4.89 16.66
N ILE A 79 23.56 4.21 15.55
CA ILE A 79 24.77 4.40 14.77
C ILE A 79 24.41 4.92 13.39
N CYS A 80 25.28 5.75 12.83
CA CYS A 80 25.25 6.09 11.41
C CYS A 80 26.43 5.45 10.69
N GLY A 81 26.21 4.97 9.47
CA GLY A 81 27.29 4.41 8.65
C GLY A 81 26.83 3.52 7.53
N ILE A 82 27.79 3.16 6.67
CA ILE A 82 27.61 2.20 5.58
C ILE A 82 28.49 0.99 5.88
N LEU A 83 27.90 -0.08 6.42
CA LEU A 83 28.67 -1.22 6.92
C LEU A 83 28.89 -2.26 5.82
N VAL A 84 30.14 -2.61 5.54
CA VAL A 84 30.52 -3.54 4.47
C VAL A 84 31.23 -4.77 5.05
N PHE A 85 30.62 -5.94 4.87
CA PHE A 85 31.16 -7.25 5.20
C PHE A 85 31.50 -7.99 3.92
N ASN A 86 32.77 -8.33 3.71
CA ASN A 86 33.23 -8.95 2.47
C ASN A 86 34.38 -9.94 2.70
N SER A 87 35.08 -10.34 1.65
CA SER A 87 36.22 -11.26 1.72
C SER A 87 37.40 -10.76 2.56
N LYS A 88 37.47 -9.47 2.88
CA LYS A 88 38.47 -8.88 3.78
C LYS A 88 38.03 -8.85 5.24
N THR A 89 36.78 -9.16 5.54
CA THR A 89 36.29 -9.22 6.92
C THR A 89 36.95 -10.40 7.62
N ASP A 90 37.90 -10.09 8.50
CA ASP A 90 38.71 -11.00 9.31
C ASP A 90 38.19 -11.14 10.75
N LEU A 91 36.97 -10.67 10.99
CA LEU A 91 36.28 -10.74 12.28
C LEU A 91 35.52 -12.07 12.41
N SER A 92 35.57 -12.68 13.58
CA SER A 92 34.70 -13.82 13.91
C SER A 92 33.25 -13.37 14.14
N GLU A 93 32.29 -14.27 13.94
CA GLU A 93 30.87 -13.99 14.19
C GLU A 93 30.63 -13.49 15.62
N ASN A 94 31.31 -14.07 16.62
CA ASN A 94 31.19 -13.66 18.02
C ASN A 94 31.68 -12.23 18.27
N GLU A 95 32.72 -11.78 17.57
CA GLU A 95 33.20 -10.40 17.67
C GLU A 95 32.15 -9.42 17.13
N ILE A 96 31.51 -9.77 16.00
CA ILE A 96 30.48 -8.95 15.38
C ILE A 96 29.20 -8.95 16.22
N VAL A 97 28.75 -10.11 16.75
CA VAL A 97 27.59 -10.18 17.65
C VAL A 97 27.78 -9.24 18.83
N ASN A 98 28.92 -9.32 19.52
CA ASN A 98 29.17 -8.46 20.69
C ASN A 98 29.19 -6.97 20.32
N LEU A 99 29.58 -6.63 19.09
CA LEU A 99 29.57 -5.28 18.57
C LEU A 99 28.14 -4.76 18.30
N PHE A 100 27.27 -5.59 17.72
CA PHE A 100 25.91 -5.21 17.35
C PHE A 100 24.89 -5.32 18.48
N MET A 101 25.17 -6.13 19.51
CA MET A 101 24.25 -6.35 20.63
C MET A 101 23.71 -5.06 21.31
N PRO A 102 24.51 -3.98 21.48
CA PRO A 102 24.01 -2.70 22.01
C PRO A 102 23.28 -1.83 20.99
N VAL A 103 23.43 -2.10 19.69
CA VAL A 103 22.88 -1.28 18.60
C VAL A 103 21.40 -1.59 18.41
N LEU A 104 20.57 -0.55 18.46
CA LEU A 104 19.13 -0.59 18.27
C LEU A 104 18.69 0.08 16.96
N VAL A 105 19.49 1.02 16.45
CA VAL A 105 19.22 1.77 15.22
C VAL A 105 20.49 1.85 14.37
N LEU A 106 20.39 1.50 13.09
CA LEU A 106 21.39 1.82 12.07
C LEU A 106 20.77 2.77 11.04
N SER A 107 21.37 3.94 10.86
CA SER A 107 21.02 4.88 9.79
C SER A 107 22.09 4.86 8.71
N GLY A 108 21.73 4.52 7.48
CA GLY A 108 22.65 4.41 6.35
C GLY A 108 22.45 3.14 5.54
N GLY A 109 23.49 2.32 5.40
CA GLY A 109 23.48 1.17 4.50
C GLY A 109 24.23 -0.05 5.02
N MET A 110 23.94 -1.22 4.44
CA MET A 110 24.65 -2.46 4.76
C MET A 110 24.94 -3.29 3.51
N ARG A 111 26.17 -3.76 3.35
CA ARG A 111 26.56 -4.65 2.26
C ARG A 111 27.21 -5.90 2.85
N VAL A 112 26.68 -7.07 2.55
CA VAL A 112 27.28 -8.36 2.86
C VAL A 112 27.55 -9.05 1.53
N GLU A 113 28.73 -8.84 0.97
CA GLU A 113 29.03 -9.24 -0.40
C GLU A 113 30.37 -9.97 -0.54
N ASN A 114 30.42 -11.05 -1.32
CA ASN A 114 31.64 -11.86 -1.49
C ASN A 114 32.22 -12.35 -0.14
N SER A 115 31.36 -12.62 0.84
CA SER A 115 31.75 -13.10 2.16
C SER A 115 31.71 -14.64 2.24
N SER A 116 32.19 -15.19 3.36
CA SER A 116 32.17 -16.64 3.64
C SER A 116 31.25 -17.01 4.80
N PHE A 117 30.35 -16.11 5.23
CA PHE A 117 29.42 -16.37 6.32
C PHE A 117 28.35 -17.38 5.88
N THR A 118 27.99 -18.31 6.77
CA THR A 118 26.90 -19.27 6.53
C THR A 118 25.55 -18.71 6.98
N SER A 119 25.55 -17.76 7.91
CA SER A 119 24.36 -17.07 8.43
C SER A 119 24.64 -15.58 8.63
N LEU A 120 23.60 -14.75 8.57
CA LEU A 120 23.65 -13.35 9.05
C LEU A 120 23.37 -13.21 10.56
N GLY A 121 23.31 -14.32 11.31
CA GLY A 121 23.08 -14.32 12.75
C GLY A 121 24.06 -13.45 13.55
N PHE A 122 25.20 -13.07 12.97
CA PHE A 122 26.11 -12.10 13.57
C PHE A 122 25.54 -10.68 13.72
N LEU A 123 24.46 -10.34 13.00
CA LEU A 123 23.70 -9.09 13.13
C LEU A 123 22.68 -9.14 14.29
N SER A 124 22.83 -10.07 15.23
CA SER A 124 21.98 -10.19 16.41
C SER A 124 21.97 -8.91 17.26
N TYR A 125 20.80 -8.57 17.78
CA TYR A 125 20.56 -7.35 18.55
C TYR A 125 19.75 -7.64 19.82
N LYS A 126 19.82 -6.77 20.84
CA LYS A 126 18.98 -6.84 22.04
C LYS A 126 17.74 -5.97 21.89
N GLY A 127 16.61 -6.56 21.50
CA GLY A 127 15.35 -5.83 21.46
C GLY A 127 14.23 -6.63 20.80
N LEU A 128 13.05 -6.02 20.72
CA LEU A 128 11.96 -6.56 19.91
C LEU A 128 12.26 -6.42 18.41
N TYR A 129 12.79 -5.25 18.01
CA TYR A 129 13.10 -4.94 16.62
C TYR A 129 14.43 -4.20 16.47
N PHE A 130 15.12 -4.44 15.36
CA PHE A 130 16.26 -3.65 14.90
C PHE A 130 15.77 -2.58 13.92
N ARG A 131 15.97 -1.31 14.23
CA ARG A 131 15.50 -0.21 13.37
C ARG A 131 16.55 0.10 12.32
N PHE A 132 16.22 -0.07 11.05
CA PHE A 132 17.12 0.22 9.94
C PHE A 132 16.56 1.36 9.09
N LEU A 133 17.19 2.53 9.18
CA LEU A 133 16.87 3.72 8.38
C LEU A 133 17.78 3.72 7.14
N CYS A 134 17.22 3.41 5.97
CA CYS A 134 18.02 3.03 4.81
C CYS A 134 17.54 3.62 3.48
N ASP A 135 16.79 4.72 3.53
CA ASP A 135 16.22 5.46 2.39
C ASP A 135 17.27 5.84 1.33
N ARG A 136 18.54 6.04 1.71
CA ARG A 136 19.60 6.50 0.80
C ARG A 136 20.46 5.38 0.23
N HIS A 137 20.78 4.34 1.02
CA HIS A 137 21.77 3.31 0.63
C HIS A 137 21.25 1.87 0.62
N GLY A 138 20.25 1.55 1.43
CA GLY A 138 19.66 0.21 1.44
C GLY A 138 20.57 -0.89 2.01
N MET A 139 20.21 -2.14 1.70
CA MET A 139 20.97 -3.34 2.04
C MET A 139 21.21 -4.23 0.82
N VAL A 140 22.43 -4.74 0.68
CA VAL A 140 22.82 -5.70 -0.36
C VAL A 140 23.42 -6.94 0.29
N ILE A 141 22.91 -8.12 -0.04
CA ILE A 141 23.43 -9.42 0.38
C ILE A 141 23.72 -10.21 -0.89
N ALA A 142 24.99 -10.31 -1.28
CA ALA A 142 25.32 -10.79 -2.62
C ALA A 142 26.53 -11.73 -2.71
N ASN A 143 26.50 -12.63 -3.69
CA ASN A 143 27.66 -13.44 -4.09
C ASN A 143 28.28 -14.26 -2.94
N ASN A 144 27.45 -14.82 -2.05
CA ASN A 144 27.90 -15.74 -1.00
C ASN A 144 27.28 -17.13 -1.23
N HIS A 145 28.13 -18.09 -1.65
CA HIS A 145 27.73 -19.46 -1.95
C HIS A 145 27.51 -20.35 -0.72
N LEU A 146 27.90 -19.88 0.48
CA LEU A 146 27.76 -20.59 1.75
C LEU A 146 26.57 -20.10 2.58
N LEU A 147 26.01 -18.92 2.26
CA LEU A 147 24.93 -18.32 3.00
C LEU A 147 23.64 -19.15 2.85
N THR A 148 23.15 -19.67 3.97
CA THR A 148 21.90 -20.45 4.04
C THR A 148 20.83 -19.79 4.91
N ASP A 149 21.21 -18.86 5.77
CA ASP A 149 20.32 -18.30 6.78
C ASP A 149 20.42 -16.77 6.88
N VAL A 150 19.28 -16.12 6.64
CA VAL A 150 19.09 -14.67 6.81
C VAL A 150 17.92 -14.36 7.74
N SER A 151 17.52 -15.32 8.60
CA SER A 151 16.35 -15.22 9.49
C SER A 151 16.38 -14.01 10.44
N VAL A 152 17.58 -13.53 10.79
CA VAL A 152 17.76 -12.30 11.58
C VAL A 152 17.01 -11.09 10.99
N LEU A 153 16.78 -11.08 9.67
CA LEU A 153 16.07 -10.01 8.96
C LEU A 153 14.59 -9.93 9.33
N GLU A 154 13.96 -10.98 9.87
CA GLU A 154 12.58 -10.93 10.37
C GLU A 154 12.40 -9.87 11.46
N GLY A 155 13.45 -9.65 12.25
CA GLY A 155 13.48 -8.65 13.32
C GLY A 155 13.76 -7.21 12.85
N PHE A 156 14.07 -7.00 11.57
CA PHE A 156 14.40 -5.68 11.05
C PHE A 156 13.11 -4.89 10.82
N LEU A 157 12.88 -3.88 11.66
CA LEU A 157 11.82 -2.92 11.46
C LEU A 157 12.34 -1.81 10.55
N ARG A 158 11.79 -1.76 9.34
CA ARG A 158 11.94 -0.60 8.46
C ARG A 158 11.21 0.60 9.07
N LEU A 159 11.94 1.69 9.27
CA LEU A 159 11.38 3.03 9.48
C LEU A 159 11.96 3.88 8.35
N SER A 160 11.20 4.14 7.30
CA SER A 160 11.70 4.95 6.18
C SER A 160 10.62 5.93 5.77
N GLY A 161 11.08 7.08 5.27
CA GLY A 161 10.26 8.14 4.70
C GLY A 161 9.78 7.78 3.30
N GLU A 162 9.43 8.79 2.51
CA GLU A 162 8.81 8.63 1.18
C GLU A 162 9.69 7.87 0.17
N ASN A 163 11.01 7.83 0.37
CA ASN A 163 11.96 7.18 -0.51
C ASN A 163 12.22 5.74 -0.05
N GLY A 164 11.90 4.76 -0.91
CA GLY A 164 12.09 3.32 -0.67
C GLY A 164 13.47 2.93 -0.12
N CYS A 165 13.55 1.88 0.71
CA CYS A 165 14.81 1.25 1.06
C CYS A 165 15.11 0.08 0.12
N LYS A 166 16.22 0.17 -0.63
CA LYS A 166 16.62 -0.87 -1.59
C LYS A 166 17.15 -2.09 -0.83
N PHE A 167 16.48 -3.23 -0.93
CA PHE A 167 16.99 -4.50 -0.41
C PHE A 167 17.27 -5.44 -1.56
N ASN A 168 18.51 -5.87 -1.74
CA ASN A 168 18.88 -6.81 -2.81
C ASN A 168 19.53 -8.05 -2.19
N ILE A 169 19.00 -9.24 -2.51
CA ILE A 169 19.57 -10.53 -2.13
C ILE A 169 19.84 -11.31 -3.41
N GLU A 170 21.10 -11.39 -3.80
CA GLU A 170 21.47 -11.82 -5.15
C GLU A 170 22.61 -12.85 -5.16
N ASN A 171 22.50 -13.87 -6.02
CA ASN A 171 23.55 -14.86 -6.26
C ASN A 171 24.06 -15.58 -5.00
N ASN A 172 23.20 -15.82 -4.01
CA ASN A 172 23.51 -16.64 -2.85
C ASN A 172 22.98 -18.06 -3.10
N THR A 173 23.79 -18.89 -3.76
CA THR A 173 23.35 -20.17 -4.37
C THR A 173 22.89 -21.25 -3.38
N ALA A 174 23.09 -21.03 -2.07
CA ALA A 174 22.63 -21.91 -0.99
C ALA A 174 21.43 -21.35 -0.21
N LEU A 175 20.97 -20.13 -0.53
CA LEU A 175 19.93 -19.41 0.22
C LEU A 175 18.53 -19.58 -0.36
N ASP A 176 17.59 -20.08 0.44
CA ASP A 176 16.16 -20.02 0.13
C ASP A 176 15.58 -18.68 0.61
N THR A 177 15.09 -17.85 -0.32
CA THR A 177 14.52 -16.53 -0.01
C THR A 177 13.00 -16.55 0.09
N CYS A 178 12.33 -17.69 -0.09
CA CYS A 178 10.88 -17.75 -0.22
C CYS A 178 10.12 -17.27 1.01
N TRP A 179 10.68 -17.45 2.19
CA TRP A 179 10.07 -17.02 3.44
C TRP A 179 10.03 -15.49 3.58
N LEU A 180 10.91 -14.75 2.90
CA LEU A 180 10.92 -13.27 2.87
C LEU A 180 9.73 -12.69 2.08
N GLY A 181 9.00 -13.53 1.33
CA GLY A 181 7.78 -13.17 0.61
C GLY A 181 6.49 -13.33 1.43
N LYS A 182 6.57 -13.80 2.69
CA LYS A 182 5.40 -13.96 3.55
C LYS A 182 4.86 -12.60 4.02
N PRO A 183 3.53 -12.41 4.19
CA PRO A 183 2.94 -11.13 4.60
C PRO A 183 3.55 -10.53 5.88
N GLU A 184 3.86 -11.37 6.88
CA GLU A 184 4.43 -10.95 8.16
C GLU A 184 5.80 -10.28 8.01
N VAL A 185 6.57 -10.73 7.02
CA VAL A 185 7.90 -10.20 6.69
C VAL A 185 7.81 -9.12 5.62
N PHE A 186 6.85 -9.25 4.70
CA PHE A 186 6.71 -8.39 3.53
C PHE A 186 6.53 -6.92 3.90
N THR A 187 5.78 -6.62 4.97
CA THR A 187 5.55 -5.24 5.43
C THR A 187 6.84 -4.43 5.56
N PHE A 188 7.95 -5.06 5.93
CA PHE A 188 9.26 -4.42 6.05
C PHE A 188 10.08 -4.41 4.75
N PHE A 189 9.84 -5.39 3.89
CA PHE A 189 10.70 -5.69 2.74
C PHE A 189 10.04 -5.43 1.40
N ILE A 190 9.03 -4.56 1.26
CA ILE A 190 8.28 -4.34 -0.01
C ILE A 190 9.17 -4.17 -1.26
N ASP A 191 10.34 -3.55 -1.12
CA ASP A 191 11.28 -3.27 -2.21
C ASP A 191 12.32 -4.36 -2.46
N LEU A 192 12.26 -5.48 -1.74
CA LEU A 192 13.21 -6.58 -1.86
C LEU A 192 13.27 -7.13 -3.30
N VAL A 193 14.49 -7.22 -3.80
CA VAL A 193 14.86 -7.88 -5.04
C VAL A 193 15.60 -9.17 -4.70
N THR A 194 15.12 -10.30 -5.22
CA THR A 194 15.74 -11.61 -5.08
C THR A 194 16.07 -12.17 -6.46
N ARG A 195 17.33 -12.55 -6.71
CA ARG A 195 17.76 -13.10 -8.00
C ARG A 195 18.96 -14.04 -7.86
N GLY A 196 18.86 -15.23 -8.45
CA GLY A 196 20.00 -16.15 -8.56
C GLY A 196 20.36 -16.84 -7.25
N ASN A 197 19.45 -16.87 -6.27
CA ASN A 197 19.63 -17.63 -5.04
C ASN A 197 19.24 -19.11 -5.23
N LEU A 198 19.38 -19.96 -4.20
CA LEU A 198 18.92 -21.37 -4.27
C LEU A 198 17.45 -21.44 -4.69
N LYS A 199 16.64 -20.53 -4.14
CA LYS A 199 15.23 -20.38 -4.50
C LYS A 199 14.77 -18.93 -4.34
N ASP A 200 14.15 -18.41 -5.39
CA ASP A 200 13.51 -17.09 -5.42
C ASP A 200 12.00 -17.28 -5.65
N CYS A 201 11.16 -16.96 -4.65
CA CYS A 201 9.69 -17.09 -4.79
C CYS A 201 8.99 -15.81 -5.25
N THR A 202 9.70 -14.70 -5.35
CA THR A 202 9.17 -13.42 -5.79
C THR A 202 10.00 -12.89 -6.95
N CYS A 203 9.36 -12.20 -7.89
CA CYS A 203 10.04 -11.43 -8.93
C CYS A 203 9.61 -9.97 -8.87
N ARG A 204 10.34 -9.10 -9.56
CA ARG A 204 9.99 -7.69 -9.75
C ARG A 204 9.79 -7.40 -11.22
N TYR A 205 8.75 -6.62 -11.54
CA TYR A 205 8.53 -6.18 -12.90
C TYR A 205 9.54 -5.09 -13.25
N ASN A 206 10.30 -5.29 -14.34
CA ASN A 206 11.12 -4.25 -14.94
C ASN A 206 10.72 -4.05 -16.40
N SER A 207 10.25 -2.86 -16.74
CA SER A 207 9.89 -2.50 -18.12
C SER A 207 11.09 -2.51 -19.06
N SER A 208 12.31 -2.28 -18.56
CA SER A 208 13.55 -2.34 -19.37
C SER A 208 14.11 -3.76 -19.55
N GLU A 209 13.68 -4.72 -18.73
CA GLU A 209 14.09 -6.13 -18.80
C GLU A 209 12.85 -7.06 -18.72
N PRO A 210 12.07 -7.21 -19.80
CA PRO A 210 10.83 -7.98 -19.77
C PRO A 210 11.04 -9.50 -19.64
N GLN A 211 12.26 -10.01 -19.86
CA GLN A 211 12.59 -11.44 -19.72
C GLN A 211 12.73 -11.82 -18.25
N GLN A 212 11.60 -11.86 -17.54
CA GLN A 212 11.53 -12.39 -16.19
C GLN A 212 11.42 -13.92 -16.19
N PRO A 213 11.76 -14.59 -15.08
CA PRO A 213 11.69 -16.05 -15.00
C PRO A 213 10.29 -16.52 -15.37
N THR A 214 10.19 -17.44 -16.33
CA THR A 214 8.94 -17.97 -16.92
C THR A 214 8.01 -18.69 -15.92
N ASN A 215 8.27 -18.63 -14.62
CA ASN A 215 7.50 -19.28 -13.56
C ASN A 215 7.26 -18.36 -12.34
N CYS A 216 7.40 -17.04 -12.49
CA CYS A 216 7.09 -16.14 -11.40
C CYS A 216 5.59 -16.15 -11.08
N LYS A 217 5.25 -16.40 -9.81
CA LYS A 217 3.87 -16.39 -9.29
C LYS A 217 3.54 -15.17 -8.43
N ALA A 218 4.55 -14.53 -7.85
CA ALA A 218 4.35 -13.41 -6.94
C ALA A 218 5.21 -12.22 -7.37
N LEU A 219 4.55 -11.13 -7.71
CA LEU A 219 5.18 -9.88 -8.07
C LEU A 219 5.40 -9.00 -6.84
N LYS A 220 6.59 -8.47 -6.70
CA LYS A 220 7.01 -7.60 -5.61
C LYS A 220 7.38 -6.21 -6.14
N GLY A 221 7.03 -5.19 -5.37
CA GLY A 221 7.20 -3.78 -5.77
C GLY A 221 6.11 -3.25 -6.69
N GLY A 222 5.00 -3.98 -6.84
CA GLY A 222 3.89 -3.59 -7.70
C GLY A 222 4.14 -3.84 -9.19
N LEU A 223 3.27 -3.28 -10.02
CA LEU A 223 3.30 -3.39 -11.48
C LEU A 223 3.06 -1.99 -12.07
N ASN A 224 3.94 -1.54 -12.96
CA ASN A 224 3.79 -0.26 -13.65
C ASN A 224 3.82 -0.48 -15.17
N ILE A 225 2.68 -0.34 -15.82
CA ILE A 225 2.52 -0.46 -17.26
C ILE A 225 2.06 0.90 -17.78
N THR A 226 3.03 1.76 -18.09
CA THR A 226 2.77 3.11 -18.60
C THR A 226 3.38 3.32 -19.98
N GLY A 227 2.67 4.03 -20.86
CA GLY A 227 3.18 4.41 -22.19
C GLY A 227 3.41 3.23 -23.15
N ILE A 228 2.76 2.10 -22.91
CA ILE A 228 2.88 0.91 -23.75
C ILE A 228 1.87 0.97 -24.91
N THR A 229 2.36 0.88 -26.15
CA THR A 229 1.53 0.59 -27.34
C THR A 229 1.27 -0.91 -27.45
N ASN A 230 0.18 -1.32 -28.13
CA ASN A 230 -0.32 -2.72 -28.28
C ASN A 230 0.71 -3.84 -28.59
N SER A 231 1.98 -3.52 -28.88
CA SER A 231 3.06 -4.45 -29.22
C SER A 231 3.80 -5.10 -28.05
N SER A 232 3.51 -4.76 -26.80
CA SER A 232 4.17 -5.43 -25.67
C SER A 232 3.51 -6.76 -25.36
N ASP A 233 4.25 -7.85 -25.52
CA ASP A 233 3.82 -9.17 -25.06
C ASP A 233 3.77 -9.18 -23.52
N LEU A 234 2.58 -9.03 -22.95
CA LEU A 234 2.32 -9.15 -21.51
C LEU A 234 1.98 -10.59 -21.09
N SER A 235 2.15 -11.58 -21.97
CA SER A 235 1.78 -12.97 -21.67
C SER A 235 2.54 -13.56 -20.48
N PHE A 236 3.77 -13.11 -20.22
CA PHE A 236 4.56 -13.52 -19.05
C PHE A 236 3.91 -13.14 -17.72
N LEU A 237 3.02 -12.15 -17.68
CA LEU A 237 2.24 -11.79 -16.47
C LEU A 237 1.10 -12.76 -16.18
N THR A 238 0.78 -13.67 -17.10
CA THR A 238 -0.31 -14.63 -16.92
C THR A 238 -0.05 -15.59 -15.76
N SER A 239 1.20 -15.87 -15.40
CA SER A 239 1.52 -16.76 -14.27
C SER A 239 1.40 -16.09 -12.89
N ILE A 240 1.18 -14.78 -12.84
CA ILE A 240 1.12 -14.02 -11.58
C ILE A 240 -0.19 -14.33 -10.85
N GLU A 241 -0.06 -14.86 -9.64
CA GLU A 241 -1.13 -15.18 -8.70
C GLU A 241 -1.22 -14.15 -7.56
N LYS A 242 -0.12 -13.43 -7.29
CA LYS A 242 -0.03 -12.44 -6.21
C LYS A 242 0.70 -11.18 -6.67
N ILE A 243 0.16 -10.01 -6.36
CA ILE A 243 0.85 -8.71 -6.51
C ILE A 243 1.01 -8.09 -5.13
N MET A 244 2.23 -7.62 -4.85
CA MET A 244 2.56 -6.94 -3.61
C MET A 244 3.22 -5.59 -3.93
N GLY A 245 2.56 -4.49 -3.54
CA GLY A 245 2.83 -3.13 -3.99
C GLY A 245 1.74 -2.61 -4.93
N ASN A 246 1.89 -1.39 -5.45
CA ASN A 246 0.82 -0.71 -6.18
C ASN A 246 0.77 -1.08 -7.67
N LEU A 247 -0.41 -0.99 -8.27
CA LEU A 247 -0.64 -1.17 -9.70
C LEU A 247 -0.85 0.19 -10.35
N GLU A 248 -0.06 0.48 -11.37
CA GLU A 248 -0.11 1.69 -12.18
C GLU A 248 -0.29 1.29 -13.63
N ILE A 249 -1.39 1.72 -14.26
CA ILE A 249 -1.64 1.50 -15.68
C ILE A 249 -2.11 2.81 -16.31
N GLY A 250 -1.26 3.39 -17.15
CA GLY A 250 -1.47 4.74 -17.65
C GLY A 250 -1.07 4.91 -19.10
N ASN A 251 -1.86 5.67 -19.88
CA ASN A 251 -1.49 6.04 -21.25
C ASN A 251 -1.19 4.81 -22.15
N THR A 252 -2.11 3.84 -22.17
CA THR A 252 -2.00 2.62 -22.99
C THR A 252 -3.21 2.42 -23.90
N ASN A 253 -3.06 1.54 -24.89
CA ASN A 253 -4.17 1.08 -25.74
C ASN A 253 -4.79 -0.24 -25.24
N LEU A 254 -4.55 -0.60 -23.97
CA LEU A 254 -5.09 -1.83 -23.40
C LEU A 254 -6.62 -1.76 -23.33
N LYS A 255 -7.30 -2.80 -23.81
CA LYS A 255 -8.77 -2.91 -23.73
C LYS A 255 -9.28 -3.39 -22.37
N ASN A 256 -8.40 -4.06 -21.62
CA ASN A 256 -8.61 -4.62 -20.29
C ASN A 256 -7.26 -5.09 -19.72
N ILE A 257 -7.27 -5.62 -18.49
CA ILE A 257 -6.11 -6.19 -17.81
C ILE A 257 -6.21 -7.71 -17.61
N SER A 258 -6.94 -8.40 -18.50
CA SER A 258 -7.19 -9.84 -18.39
C SER A 258 -5.93 -10.71 -18.57
N PHE A 259 -4.78 -10.12 -18.91
CA PHE A 259 -3.49 -10.80 -18.82
C PHE A 259 -3.13 -11.17 -17.37
N LEU A 260 -3.77 -10.56 -16.37
CA LEU A 260 -3.66 -10.92 -14.94
C LEU A 260 -4.75 -11.91 -14.48
N LYS A 261 -5.34 -12.71 -15.39
CA LYS A 261 -6.46 -13.63 -15.08
C LYS A 261 -6.23 -14.68 -13.97
N ASN A 262 -4.99 -14.88 -13.52
CA ASN A 262 -4.66 -15.79 -12.44
C ASN A 262 -4.42 -15.07 -11.11
N LEU A 263 -4.48 -13.73 -11.09
CA LEU A 263 -4.26 -12.93 -9.90
C LEU A 263 -5.34 -13.23 -8.86
N LYS A 264 -4.92 -13.63 -7.67
CA LYS A 264 -5.77 -13.97 -6.51
C LYS A 264 -5.65 -12.96 -5.38
N ILE A 265 -4.43 -12.50 -5.10
CA ILE A 265 -4.12 -11.67 -3.94
C ILE A 265 -3.44 -10.38 -4.41
N PHE A 266 -3.96 -9.24 -3.95
CA PHE A 266 -3.34 -7.94 -4.10
C PHE A 266 -3.11 -7.33 -2.72
N GLU A 267 -1.85 -7.09 -2.38
CA GLU A 267 -1.43 -6.49 -1.12
C GLU A 267 -0.76 -5.13 -1.38
N SER A 268 -1.37 -4.04 -0.92
CA SER A 268 -0.70 -2.73 -0.84
C SER A 268 -0.05 -2.52 0.53
N ALA A 269 0.82 -1.51 0.61
CA ALA A 269 1.46 -1.10 1.85
C ALA A 269 1.48 0.44 1.94
N ASN A 270 0.31 1.04 1.74
CA ASN A 270 0.09 2.48 1.67
C ASN A 270 -0.27 3.09 3.04
N GLY A 271 -0.96 2.35 3.90
CA GLY A 271 -1.42 2.82 5.21
C GLY A 271 -2.47 3.93 5.14
N GLY A 272 -2.97 4.34 6.31
CA GLY A 272 -4.07 5.31 6.41
C GLY A 272 -3.69 6.80 6.28
N MET A 273 -2.41 7.15 6.35
CA MET A 273 -1.99 8.57 6.47
C MET A 273 -1.97 9.33 5.14
N ASN A 274 -1.66 8.65 4.02
CA ASN A 274 -1.35 9.33 2.76
C ASN A 274 -2.42 9.16 1.66
N TYR A 275 -3.55 8.47 1.93
CA TYR A 275 -4.61 8.18 0.95
C TYR A 275 -4.07 7.77 -0.44
N LYS A 276 -2.97 7.00 -0.44
CA LYS A 276 -2.27 6.64 -1.66
C LYS A 276 -3.05 5.57 -2.41
N VAL A 277 -3.19 5.74 -3.72
CA VAL A 277 -3.92 4.80 -4.58
C VAL A 277 -3.15 3.49 -4.72
N SER A 278 -3.83 2.37 -4.45
CA SER A 278 -3.30 1.02 -4.57
C SER A 278 -3.38 0.51 -6.01
N VAL A 279 -4.50 0.79 -6.70
CA VAL A 279 -4.69 0.49 -8.12
C VAL A 279 -5.08 1.76 -8.85
N ASN A 280 -4.16 2.29 -9.65
CA ASN A 280 -4.34 3.51 -10.42
C ASN A 280 -4.39 3.19 -11.92
N ILE A 281 -5.58 3.29 -12.51
CA ILE A 281 -5.81 3.06 -13.93
C ILE A 281 -6.36 4.34 -14.53
N HIS A 282 -5.55 4.99 -15.37
CA HIS A 282 -5.90 6.29 -15.93
C HIS A 282 -5.47 6.47 -17.39
N ASP A 283 -6.16 7.34 -18.13
CA ASP A 283 -5.80 7.70 -19.51
C ASP A 283 -5.67 6.49 -20.46
N ASN A 284 -6.59 5.52 -20.34
CA ASN A 284 -6.65 4.33 -21.18
C ASN A 284 -7.95 4.34 -22.00
N TYR A 285 -7.99 5.18 -23.02
CA TYR A 285 -9.22 5.47 -23.78
C TYR A 285 -9.75 4.29 -24.61
N GLU A 286 -8.98 3.22 -24.82
CA GLU A 286 -9.44 1.97 -25.45
C GLU A 286 -9.98 0.95 -24.43
N MET A 287 -9.87 1.22 -23.12
CA MET A 287 -10.23 0.28 -22.06
C MET A 287 -11.74 0.22 -21.83
N THR A 288 -12.37 -0.89 -22.23
CA THR A 288 -13.82 -1.11 -22.12
C THR A 288 -14.22 -2.07 -20.99
N ARG A 289 -13.26 -2.79 -20.41
CA ARG A 289 -13.46 -3.73 -19.29
C ARG A 289 -12.27 -3.66 -18.34
N LEU A 290 -12.48 -3.97 -17.07
CA LEU A 290 -11.40 -4.07 -16.10
C LEU A 290 -10.64 -5.39 -16.28
N GLY A 291 -11.22 -6.53 -15.91
CA GLY A 291 -10.60 -7.85 -16.07
C GLY A 291 -9.93 -8.39 -14.80
N LEU A 292 -10.48 -8.10 -13.62
CA LEU A 292 -9.99 -8.54 -12.31
C LEU A 292 -10.88 -9.60 -11.64
N GLU A 293 -11.64 -10.36 -12.42
CA GLU A 293 -12.61 -11.36 -11.93
C GLU A 293 -11.98 -12.48 -11.07
N SER A 294 -10.69 -12.76 -11.23
CA SER A 294 -9.99 -13.84 -10.52
C SER A 294 -9.60 -13.48 -9.09
N VAL A 295 -9.58 -12.18 -8.75
CA VAL A 295 -9.09 -11.67 -7.48
C VAL A 295 -10.02 -12.07 -6.34
N GLU A 296 -9.44 -12.45 -5.22
CA GLU A 296 -10.15 -12.90 -4.02
C GLU A 296 -9.88 -11.95 -2.85
N THR A 297 -8.64 -11.46 -2.73
CA THR A 297 -8.20 -10.62 -1.61
C THR A 297 -7.57 -9.33 -2.11
N LEU A 298 -8.10 -8.20 -1.62
CA LEU A 298 -7.59 -6.85 -1.82
C LEU A 298 -7.39 -6.22 -0.45
N ILE A 299 -6.14 -6.05 -0.01
CA ILE A 299 -5.86 -5.54 1.34
C ILE A 299 -4.69 -4.57 1.34
N ASP A 300 -4.76 -3.62 2.27
CA ASP A 300 -3.61 -2.84 2.67
C ASP A 300 -3.00 -3.42 3.95
N LEU A 301 -1.74 -3.78 3.89
CA LEU A 301 -1.05 -4.45 5.00
C LEU A 301 -0.78 -3.52 6.19
N PHE A 302 -0.95 -2.21 6.03
CA PHE A 302 -0.88 -1.23 7.12
C PHE A 302 -2.27 -0.77 7.58
N HIS A 303 -3.31 -1.56 7.30
CA HIS A 303 -4.69 -1.29 7.68
C HIS A 303 -5.24 0.05 7.14
N GLY A 304 -4.66 0.56 6.04
CA GLY A 304 -5.25 1.65 5.28
C GLY A 304 -6.43 1.20 4.41
N PRO A 305 -7.15 2.15 3.79
CA PRO A 305 -8.13 1.79 2.77
C PRO A 305 -7.42 1.25 1.52
N PHE A 306 -7.97 0.20 0.91
CA PHE A 306 -7.54 -0.23 -0.41
C PHE A 306 -8.20 0.65 -1.45
N LEU A 307 -7.42 1.58 -2.03
CA LEU A 307 -7.94 2.64 -2.90
C LEU A 307 -7.74 2.32 -4.38
N ILE A 308 -8.81 2.43 -5.16
CA ILE A 308 -8.80 2.30 -6.62
C ILE A 308 -9.11 3.65 -7.27
N ASN A 309 -8.34 4.01 -8.30
CA ASN A 309 -8.61 5.15 -9.18
C ASN A 309 -8.90 4.64 -10.60
N LEU A 310 -10.06 5.00 -11.15
CA LEU A 310 -10.47 4.73 -12.52
C LEU A 310 -10.84 6.04 -13.20
N GLU A 311 -10.00 6.50 -14.13
CA GLU A 311 -10.13 7.84 -14.72
C GLU A 311 -9.76 7.87 -16.21
N ASN A 312 -10.47 8.66 -17.00
CA ASN A 312 -10.21 8.84 -18.44
C ASN A 312 -10.17 7.50 -19.20
N LEU A 313 -11.21 6.68 -19.02
CA LEU A 313 -11.38 5.37 -19.68
C LEU A 313 -12.33 5.47 -20.88
N HIS A 314 -12.53 4.37 -21.61
CA HIS A 314 -13.48 4.35 -22.72
C HIS A 314 -14.90 4.67 -22.20
N PRO A 315 -15.76 5.40 -22.94
CA PRO A 315 -17.13 5.70 -22.50
C PRO A 315 -18.00 4.47 -22.22
N ASP A 316 -17.71 3.34 -22.86
CA ASP A 316 -18.36 2.04 -22.62
C ASP A 316 -17.67 1.16 -21.58
N PHE A 317 -16.72 1.72 -20.83
CA PHE A 317 -16.09 1.03 -19.70
C PHE A 317 -17.16 0.60 -18.69
N CYS A 318 -17.13 -0.68 -18.33
CA CYS A 318 -17.98 -1.23 -17.30
C CYS A 318 -17.25 -2.28 -16.48
N ILE A 319 -17.75 -2.46 -15.26
CA ILE A 319 -17.29 -3.41 -14.25
C ILE A 319 -18.39 -4.46 -14.09
N THR A 320 -17.99 -5.74 -14.02
CA THR A 320 -18.92 -6.86 -13.91
C THR A 320 -19.50 -6.98 -12.50
N PHE A 321 -20.60 -7.72 -12.31
CA PHE A 321 -21.14 -7.97 -10.97
C PHE A 321 -20.10 -8.66 -10.08
N ARG A 322 -19.42 -9.69 -10.59
CA ARG A 322 -18.33 -10.37 -9.89
C ARG A 322 -17.24 -9.42 -9.39
N GLU A 323 -16.78 -8.49 -10.24
CA GLU A 323 -15.79 -7.49 -9.86
C GLU A 323 -16.32 -6.54 -8.78
N TRP A 324 -17.56 -6.05 -8.93
CA TRP A 324 -18.20 -5.23 -7.89
C TRP A 324 -18.33 -5.97 -6.56
N ARG A 325 -18.70 -7.24 -6.58
CA ARG A 325 -18.79 -8.08 -5.38
C ARG A 325 -17.43 -8.18 -4.70
N ILE A 326 -16.36 -8.43 -5.45
CA ILE A 326 -14.99 -8.45 -4.92
C ILE A 326 -14.66 -7.12 -4.22
N PHE A 327 -14.98 -5.98 -4.84
CA PHE A 327 -14.74 -4.66 -4.25
C PHE A 327 -15.57 -4.40 -3.00
N LEU A 328 -16.83 -4.82 -2.99
CA LEU A 328 -17.72 -4.70 -1.84
C LEU A 328 -17.26 -5.55 -0.65
N GLU A 329 -16.95 -6.82 -0.89
CA GLU A 329 -16.55 -7.79 0.15
C GLU A 329 -15.15 -7.50 0.72
N ASN A 330 -14.28 -6.85 -0.07
CA ASN A 330 -12.96 -6.39 0.38
C ASN A 330 -12.94 -4.92 0.86
N TYR A 331 -14.10 -4.27 1.03
CA TYR A 331 -14.22 -2.88 1.54
C TYR A 331 -13.38 -1.87 0.74
N VAL A 332 -13.31 -2.06 -0.58
CA VAL A 332 -12.53 -1.19 -1.47
C VAL A 332 -13.16 0.21 -1.54
N GLU A 333 -12.31 1.22 -1.42
CA GLU A 333 -12.69 2.60 -1.62
C GLU A 333 -12.22 3.10 -3.00
N PHE A 334 -12.89 4.10 -3.53
CA PHE A 334 -12.57 4.66 -4.83
C PHE A 334 -12.23 6.13 -4.76
N HIS A 335 -11.13 6.51 -5.39
CA HIS A 335 -10.74 7.90 -5.59
C HIS A 335 -11.53 8.54 -6.74
N ASN A 336 -11.64 7.83 -7.87
CA ASN A 336 -12.44 8.23 -9.03
C ASN A 336 -13.21 7.02 -9.59
N LEU A 337 -14.47 7.26 -9.92
CA LEU A 337 -15.42 6.28 -10.46
C LEU A 337 -16.24 6.83 -11.63
N LYS A 338 -15.92 8.03 -12.14
CA LYS A 338 -16.78 8.76 -13.08
C LYS A 338 -17.12 7.95 -14.32
N ASP A 339 -16.15 7.23 -14.88
CA ASP A 339 -16.32 6.44 -16.10
C ASP A 339 -16.93 5.05 -15.87
N ALA A 340 -17.06 4.61 -14.61
CA ALA A 340 -17.54 3.27 -14.29
C ALA A 340 -19.05 3.12 -14.50
N LYS A 341 -19.42 2.00 -15.13
CA LYS A 341 -20.79 1.50 -15.33
C LYS A 341 -20.89 0.04 -14.87
N LEU A 342 -22.11 -0.44 -14.62
CA LEU A 342 -22.38 -1.87 -14.48
C LEU A 342 -22.51 -2.51 -15.86
N CYS A 343 -21.83 -3.63 -16.11
CA CYS A 343 -21.99 -4.35 -17.36
C CYS A 343 -23.40 -4.95 -17.50
N GLN A 344 -23.96 -4.96 -18.71
CA GLN A 344 -25.34 -5.44 -18.97
C GLN A 344 -25.48 -6.97 -18.99
N GLU A 345 -24.37 -7.70 -19.00
CA GLU A 345 -24.32 -9.18 -19.14
C GLU A 345 -24.91 -9.95 -17.93
N LEU A 346 -25.56 -9.26 -16.99
CA LEU A 346 -26.24 -9.82 -15.81
C LEU A 346 -27.31 -10.86 -16.18
N GLU A 347 -27.94 -10.71 -17.34
CA GLU A 347 -29.00 -11.62 -17.79
C GLU A 347 -28.47 -12.90 -18.44
N SER A 348 -27.19 -12.96 -18.85
CA SER A 348 -26.60 -14.14 -19.48
C SER A 348 -26.09 -15.16 -18.46
N ALA A 349 -27.02 -15.71 -17.67
CA ALA A 349 -27.08 -17.10 -17.20
C ALA A 349 -25.84 -17.83 -16.60
N GLN A 350 -24.74 -17.17 -16.21
CA GLN A 350 -23.55 -17.87 -15.68
C GLN A 350 -23.03 -17.43 -14.30
N GLU A 351 -23.67 -16.49 -13.61
CA GLU A 351 -23.48 -16.34 -12.15
C GLU A 351 -24.62 -17.06 -11.43
N SER A 352 -24.53 -18.40 -11.39
CA SER A 352 -25.62 -19.33 -11.02
C SER A 352 -26.22 -19.13 -9.62
N ASP A 353 -25.52 -18.42 -8.75
CA ASP A 353 -25.86 -18.42 -7.32
C ASP A 353 -26.78 -17.26 -6.91
N PHE A 354 -27.00 -16.28 -7.80
CA PHE A 354 -27.78 -15.08 -7.50
C PHE A 354 -28.96 -14.88 -8.44
N VAL A 355 -30.12 -14.54 -7.85
CA VAL A 355 -31.30 -14.13 -8.60
C VAL A 355 -31.30 -12.61 -8.79
N PHE A 356 -31.07 -12.17 -10.03
CA PHE A 356 -31.10 -10.77 -10.44
C PHE A 356 -32.51 -10.31 -10.80
N CYS A 357 -32.84 -9.09 -10.40
CA CYS A 357 -34.13 -8.47 -10.67
C CYS A 357 -33.98 -6.98 -10.99
N ASN A 358 -34.51 -6.57 -12.15
CA ASN A 358 -34.67 -5.15 -12.46
C ASN A 358 -35.81 -4.56 -11.63
N PHE A 359 -35.54 -3.48 -10.89
CA PHE A 359 -36.55 -2.81 -10.11
C PHE A 359 -37.43 -1.91 -10.98
N THR A 360 -38.74 -2.05 -10.79
CA THR A 360 -39.76 -1.18 -11.40
C THR A 360 -40.74 -0.71 -10.35
N SER A 361 -41.26 -1.62 -9.51
CA SER A 361 -42.03 -1.31 -8.31
C SER A 361 -42.06 -2.49 -7.33
N MET A 362 -42.39 -2.20 -6.07
CA MET A 362 -42.56 -3.19 -5.02
C MET A 362 -43.63 -4.25 -5.33
N ALA A 363 -44.68 -3.88 -6.10
CA ALA A 363 -45.77 -4.80 -6.45
C ALA A 363 -45.31 -5.95 -7.34
N VAL A 364 -44.45 -5.66 -8.32
CA VAL A 364 -44.00 -6.64 -9.33
C VAL A 364 -42.66 -7.31 -8.99
N LEU A 365 -41.89 -6.77 -8.05
CA LEU A 365 -40.63 -7.37 -7.60
C LEU A 365 -40.87 -8.82 -7.11
N PRO A 366 -40.17 -9.83 -7.65
CA PRO A 366 -40.25 -11.20 -7.12
C PRO A 366 -39.69 -11.31 -5.69
N ILE A 367 -40.23 -12.23 -4.88
CA ILE A 367 -39.75 -12.46 -3.51
C ILE A 367 -38.38 -13.17 -3.44
N VAL A 368 -38.00 -13.83 -4.54
CA VAL A 368 -36.75 -14.62 -4.65
C VAL A 368 -35.55 -13.79 -5.05
N CYS A 369 -35.73 -12.49 -5.31
CA CYS A 369 -34.63 -11.61 -5.72
C CYS A 369 -33.57 -11.53 -4.62
N GLN A 370 -32.30 -11.51 -5.04
CA GLN A 370 -31.15 -11.30 -4.15
C GLN A 370 -30.33 -10.09 -4.59
N VAL A 371 -30.31 -9.80 -5.89
CA VAL A 371 -29.66 -8.63 -6.47
C VAL A 371 -30.70 -7.79 -7.18
N ILE A 372 -30.81 -6.52 -6.79
CA ILE A 372 -31.66 -5.55 -7.47
C ILE A 372 -30.80 -4.64 -8.35
N VAL A 373 -31.24 -4.43 -9.60
CA VAL A 373 -30.70 -3.39 -10.48
C VAL A 373 -31.77 -2.31 -10.65
N GLY A 374 -31.46 -1.08 -10.26
CA GLY A 374 -32.36 0.07 -10.31
C GLY A 374 -32.61 0.72 -8.94
N ASP A 375 -33.33 1.84 -8.97
CA ASP A 375 -33.63 2.66 -7.79
C ASP A 375 -34.83 2.08 -7.00
N VAL A 376 -34.56 1.47 -5.86
CA VAL A 376 -35.57 0.92 -4.95
C VAL A 376 -36.28 2.05 -4.21
N ILE A 377 -37.58 2.18 -4.44
CA ILE A 377 -38.43 3.17 -3.76
C ILE A 377 -39.48 2.42 -2.95
N ILE A 378 -39.54 2.73 -1.66
CA ILE A 378 -40.52 2.23 -0.70
C ILE A 378 -41.35 3.41 -0.24
N ASP A 379 -42.65 3.37 -0.53
CA ASP A 379 -43.60 4.44 -0.27
C ASP A 379 -44.76 3.98 0.65
N ALA A 380 -45.71 4.88 0.93
CA ALA A 380 -46.82 4.69 1.87
C ALA A 380 -47.68 3.44 1.61
N ASN A 381 -47.78 3.00 0.36
CA ASN A 381 -48.63 1.88 -0.05
C ASN A 381 -47.87 0.54 -0.18
N ASP A 382 -46.58 0.51 0.12
CA ASP A 382 -45.74 -0.68 -0.10
C ASP A 382 -45.66 -1.63 1.10
N GLY A 383 -46.38 -1.33 2.19
CA GLY A 383 -46.32 -2.10 3.44
C GLY A 383 -46.53 -3.61 3.27
N GLN A 384 -47.45 -4.02 2.39
CA GLN A 384 -47.73 -5.44 2.12
C GLN A 384 -46.62 -6.16 1.32
N TYR A 385 -45.69 -5.42 0.74
CA TYR A 385 -44.61 -5.94 -0.10
C TYR A 385 -43.25 -5.95 0.60
N LEU A 386 -43.12 -5.34 1.79
CA LEU A 386 -41.83 -5.19 2.49
C LEU A 386 -41.08 -6.49 2.70
N LYS A 387 -41.78 -7.61 2.94
CA LYS A 387 -41.16 -8.95 3.09
C LYS A 387 -40.32 -9.40 1.89
N LYS A 388 -40.54 -8.82 0.70
CA LYS A 388 -39.75 -9.12 -0.51
C LYS A 388 -38.31 -8.62 -0.40
N LEU A 389 -38.04 -7.64 0.47
CA LEU A 389 -36.73 -7.04 0.63
C LEU A 389 -35.84 -7.80 1.63
N MET A 390 -36.41 -8.74 2.39
CA MET A 390 -35.68 -9.50 3.41
C MET A 390 -34.60 -10.41 2.83
N TYR A 391 -34.70 -10.78 1.55
CA TYR A 391 -33.74 -11.66 0.85
C TYR A 391 -32.76 -10.91 -0.06
N ILE A 392 -32.88 -9.58 -0.15
CA ILE A 392 -32.04 -8.76 -1.02
C ILE A 392 -30.72 -8.51 -0.32
N SER A 393 -29.61 -8.91 -0.95
CA SER A 393 -28.26 -8.65 -0.45
C SER A 393 -27.56 -7.50 -1.15
N TYR A 394 -27.89 -7.24 -2.42
CA TYR A 394 -27.24 -6.22 -3.25
C TYR A 394 -28.26 -5.29 -3.92
N ILE A 395 -27.97 -3.99 -3.91
CA ILE A 395 -28.66 -3.00 -4.73
C ILE A 395 -27.64 -2.28 -5.63
N PHE A 396 -27.81 -2.40 -6.94
CA PHE A 396 -27.14 -1.58 -7.95
C PHE A 396 -28.06 -0.44 -8.35
N GLY A 397 -27.98 0.66 -7.61
CA GLY A 397 -28.90 1.80 -7.70
C GLY A 397 -28.96 2.56 -6.38
N THR A 398 -30.12 3.13 -6.06
CA THR A 398 -30.38 3.82 -4.79
C THR A 398 -31.49 3.15 -4.00
N LEU A 399 -31.50 3.37 -2.68
CA LEU A 399 -32.56 2.99 -1.77
C LEU A 399 -33.23 4.25 -1.20
N LYS A 400 -34.53 4.38 -1.43
CA LYS A 400 -35.34 5.48 -0.91
C LYS A 400 -36.50 4.94 -0.08
N VAL A 401 -36.51 5.25 1.21
CA VAL A 401 -37.58 4.90 2.16
C VAL A 401 -38.34 6.17 2.54
N GLN A 402 -39.59 6.28 2.10
CA GLN A 402 -40.39 7.48 2.34
C GLN A 402 -41.84 7.20 2.67
N TYR A 403 -42.45 8.08 3.48
CA TYR A 403 -43.88 8.04 3.81
C TYR A 403 -44.38 6.70 4.37
N THR A 404 -43.48 5.86 4.87
CA THR A 404 -43.81 4.51 5.34
C THR A 404 -44.48 4.56 6.70
N LYS A 405 -45.27 3.52 6.99
CA LYS A 405 -45.86 3.27 8.33
C LYS A 405 -45.01 2.31 9.17
N ALA A 406 -43.88 1.86 8.66
CA ALA A 406 -42.96 1.01 9.41
C ALA A 406 -42.29 1.83 10.52
N ASP A 407 -42.11 1.22 11.70
CA ASP A 407 -41.41 1.86 12.81
C ASP A 407 -39.92 1.51 12.87
N GLY A 408 -39.45 0.63 11.99
CA GLY A 408 -38.04 0.29 11.79
C GLY A 408 -37.75 -0.20 10.37
N LEU A 409 -36.47 -0.48 10.08
CA LEU A 409 -35.98 -0.96 8.78
C LEU A 409 -35.66 -2.48 8.76
N GLU A 410 -36.25 -3.26 9.67
CA GLU A 410 -36.01 -4.71 9.82
C GLU A 410 -36.33 -5.53 8.56
N PHE A 411 -37.18 -5.00 7.67
CA PHE A 411 -37.46 -5.63 6.37
C PHE A 411 -36.28 -5.53 5.38
N LEU A 412 -35.22 -4.77 5.71
CA LEU A 412 -33.95 -4.67 4.97
C LEU A 412 -32.82 -5.49 5.64
N THR A 413 -33.17 -6.46 6.49
CA THR A 413 -32.19 -7.30 7.20
C THR A 413 -31.28 -8.13 6.27
N GLY A 414 -31.69 -8.39 5.03
CA GLY A 414 -30.81 -9.05 4.07
C GLY A 414 -29.80 -8.12 3.41
N LEU A 415 -29.99 -6.80 3.46
CA LEU A 415 -29.27 -5.84 2.64
C LEU A 415 -27.87 -5.59 3.18
N GLU A 416 -26.87 -6.05 2.44
CA GLU A 416 -25.46 -5.95 2.83
C GLU A 416 -24.70 -4.90 2.03
N TYR A 417 -25.05 -4.72 0.75
CA TYR A 417 -24.23 -3.94 -0.16
C TYR A 417 -25.04 -3.04 -1.10
N ILE A 418 -24.52 -1.84 -1.37
CA ILE A 418 -25.07 -0.91 -2.36
C ILE A 418 -23.97 -0.38 -3.26
N VAL A 419 -24.22 -0.39 -4.57
CA VAL A 419 -23.41 0.32 -5.58
C VAL A 419 -24.29 1.36 -6.25
N SER A 420 -23.98 2.65 -6.06
CA SER A 420 -24.73 3.77 -6.60
C SER A 420 -23.87 4.64 -7.50
N LEU A 421 -24.05 4.48 -8.81
CA LEU A 421 -23.24 5.13 -9.84
C LEU A 421 -23.84 6.45 -10.37
N ASP A 422 -24.89 6.96 -9.73
CA ASP A 422 -25.53 8.25 -10.03
C ASP A 422 -25.01 9.32 -9.07
N GLU A 423 -24.14 10.22 -9.57
CA GLU A 423 -23.55 11.30 -8.77
C GLU A 423 -24.62 12.28 -8.22
N GLY A 424 -25.78 12.38 -8.86
CA GLY A 424 -26.86 13.28 -8.45
C GLY A 424 -27.73 12.77 -7.29
N LYS A 425 -27.56 11.50 -6.87
CA LYS A 425 -28.41 10.88 -5.85
C LYS A 425 -27.57 10.24 -4.74
N ALA A 426 -27.96 10.49 -3.50
CA ALA A 426 -27.41 9.74 -2.37
C ALA A 426 -27.82 8.25 -2.47
N PRO A 427 -26.93 7.29 -2.18
CA PRO A 427 -27.21 5.86 -2.20
C PRO A 427 -28.41 5.49 -1.33
N ILE A 428 -28.54 6.11 -0.16
CA ILE A 428 -29.64 5.87 0.77
C ILE A 428 -30.30 7.19 1.13
N THR A 429 -31.62 7.27 0.97
CA THR A 429 -32.45 8.39 1.42
C THR A 429 -33.60 7.89 2.29
N ILE A 430 -33.69 8.36 3.54
CA ILE A 430 -34.76 8.03 4.48
C ILE A 430 -35.49 9.31 4.87
N ARG A 431 -36.73 9.49 4.41
CA ARG A 431 -37.43 10.76 4.61
C ARG A 431 -38.92 10.66 4.89
N SER A 432 -39.45 11.63 5.63
CA SER A 432 -40.91 11.80 5.78
C SER A 432 -41.62 10.57 6.35
N ASN A 433 -40.95 9.76 7.16
CA ASN A 433 -41.54 8.57 7.80
C ASN A 433 -42.03 8.94 9.20
N LYS A 434 -43.35 9.15 9.32
CA LYS A 434 -43.98 9.63 10.55
C LYS A 434 -43.82 8.68 11.75
N TYR A 435 -43.71 7.38 11.49
CA TYR A 435 -43.71 6.33 12.52
C TYR A 435 -42.34 5.73 12.80
N LEU A 436 -41.30 6.12 12.05
CA LEU A 436 -39.97 5.54 12.10
C LEU A 436 -39.27 5.90 13.43
N LYS A 437 -38.97 4.87 14.23
CA LYS A 437 -38.26 4.97 15.51
C LYS A 437 -36.80 4.54 15.39
N ASP A 438 -36.48 3.71 14.40
CA ASP A 438 -35.13 3.21 14.14
C ASP A 438 -34.84 3.19 12.64
N ALA A 439 -33.73 3.82 12.24
CA ALA A 439 -33.25 3.93 10.88
C ALA A 439 -31.95 3.13 10.64
N ARG A 440 -31.54 2.29 11.60
CA ARG A 440 -30.36 1.43 11.45
C ARG A 440 -30.60 0.41 10.34
N LEU A 441 -29.55 0.18 9.55
CA LEU A 441 -29.47 -0.92 8.60
C LEU A 441 -28.55 -1.97 9.22
N PRO A 442 -29.09 -3.03 9.83
CA PRO A 442 -28.32 -3.88 10.74
C PRO A 442 -27.18 -4.65 10.06
N TYR A 443 -27.30 -4.94 8.77
CA TYR A 443 -26.34 -5.79 8.04
C TYR A 443 -25.63 -5.08 6.89
N ILE A 444 -25.77 -3.75 6.74
CA ILE A 444 -25.03 -3.02 5.71
C ILE A 444 -23.53 -3.09 6.01
N LYS A 445 -22.76 -3.64 5.06
CA LYS A 445 -21.32 -3.87 5.17
C LYS A 445 -20.52 -2.87 4.35
N HIS A 446 -20.94 -2.57 3.12
CA HIS A 446 -20.20 -1.60 2.29
C HIS A 446 -21.09 -0.89 1.28
N ILE A 447 -20.80 0.38 1.03
CA ILE A 447 -21.47 1.19 0.01
C ILE A 447 -20.41 1.83 -0.88
N ILE A 448 -20.51 1.60 -2.18
CA ILE A 448 -19.71 2.29 -3.18
C ILE A 448 -20.60 3.31 -3.89
N SER A 449 -20.19 4.57 -3.94
CA SER A 449 -20.97 5.63 -4.60
C SER A 449 -20.11 6.69 -5.28
N LYS A 450 -20.65 7.25 -6.36
CA LYS A 450 -20.13 8.52 -6.94
C LYS A 450 -20.57 9.76 -6.16
N ASN A 451 -21.66 9.67 -5.39
CA ASN A 451 -22.12 10.77 -4.56
C ASN A 451 -21.33 10.81 -3.25
N GLU A 452 -20.85 11.98 -2.85
CA GLU A 452 -20.09 12.16 -1.61
C GLU A 452 -20.92 11.88 -0.34
N LYS A 453 -22.25 11.93 -0.43
CA LYS A 453 -23.19 11.64 0.65
C LYS A 453 -23.58 10.18 0.56
N SER A 454 -23.35 9.40 1.62
CA SER A 454 -23.71 7.99 1.63
C SER A 454 -25.15 7.76 2.08
N VAL A 455 -25.57 8.45 3.15
CA VAL A 455 -26.92 8.32 3.73
C VAL A 455 -27.48 9.71 4.03
N VAL A 456 -28.69 9.99 3.52
CA VAL A 456 -29.40 11.27 3.75
C VAL A 456 -30.70 11.01 4.51
N ILE A 457 -30.84 11.62 5.69
CA ILE A 457 -31.99 11.43 6.58
C ILE A 457 -32.60 12.79 6.96
N TYR A 458 -33.90 12.97 6.73
CA TYR A 458 -34.62 14.20 7.10
C TYR A 458 -36.14 14.01 7.18
N ASP A 459 -36.84 14.88 7.91
CA ASP A 459 -38.29 14.85 8.09
C ASP A 459 -38.82 13.55 8.71
N ASN A 460 -38.11 12.97 9.69
CA ASN A 460 -38.55 11.77 10.43
C ASN A 460 -38.81 12.14 11.92
N PRO A 461 -40.02 12.60 12.29
CA PRO A 461 -40.25 13.32 13.54
C PRO A 461 -39.99 12.52 14.82
N ILE A 462 -40.31 11.23 14.83
CA ILE A 462 -40.17 10.33 16.01
C ILE A 462 -38.72 9.84 16.18
N LEU A 463 -37.99 9.63 15.09
CA LEU A 463 -36.63 9.06 15.06
C LEU A 463 -35.65 9.81 15.97
N PHE A 464 -35.82 11.12 16.14
CA PHE A 464 -34.91 12.00 16.87
C PHE A 464 -35.51 12.59 18.16
N GLU A 465 -36.55 11.98 18.74
CA GLU A 465 -37.11 12.45 20.02
C GLU A 465 -36.08 12.50 21.16
N ASN A 466 -35.00 11.70 21.08
CA ASN A 466 -33.84 11.77 21.98
C ASN A 466 -32.57 12.20 21.22
N ASN A 467 -31.92 13.28 21.68
CA ASN A 467 -30.67 13.82 21.11
C ASN A 467 -29.48 12.84 21.16
N GLU A 468 -29.47 11.82 22.03
CA GLU A 468 -28.40 10.83 22.03
C GLU A 468 -28.39 9.97 20.76
N HIS A 469 -29.57 9.72 20.17
CA HIS A 469 -29.67 8.96 18.92
C HIS A 469 -28.94 9.66 17.75
N CYS A 470 -28.89 11.00 17.74
CA CYS A 470 -28.12 11.74 16.74
C CYS A 470 -26.65 11.34 16.70
N LYS A 471 -26.01 11.25 17.87
CA LYS A 471 -24.59 10.88 17.99
C LYS A 471 -24.38 9.40 17.68
N MET A 472 -25.34 8.56 18.07
CA MET A 472 -25.27 7.12 17.80
C MET A 472 -25.24 6.83 16.31
N TYR A 473 -26.08 7.46 15.47
CA TYR A 473 -26.01 7.20 14.02
C TYR A 473 -24.65 7.54 13.40
N GLN A 474 -23.94 8.57 13.87
CA GLN A 474 -22.57 8.85 13.41
C GLN A 474 -21.56 7.75 13.77
N LEU A 475 -21.84 6.94 14.81
CA LEU A 475 -20.95 5.91 15.35
C LEU A 475 -21.34 4.47 14.95
N THR A 476 -22.62 4.21 14.64
CA THR A 476 -23.17 2.83 14.57
C THR A 476 -23.10 2.19 13.19
N PHE A 477 -22.80 2.94 12.14
CA PHE A 477 -22.41 2.32 10.88
C PHE A 477 -20.96 1.88 11.07
N ASN A 478 -20.71 0.57 11.15
CA ASN A 478 -19.35 -0.02 11.14
C ASN A 478 -18.64 0.18 9.78
N THR A 479 -18.98 1.27 9.10
CA THR A 479 -18.64 1.58 7.72
C THR A 479 -18.34 3.08 7.68
N ASN A 480 -17.43 3.52 6.81
CA ASN A 480 -17.03 4.92 6.64
C ASN A 480 -18.16 5.80 6.04
N LEU A 481 -19.43 5.55 6.39
CA LEU A 481 -20.59 6.21 5.80
C LEU A 481 -20.71 7.64 6.30
N LYS A 482 -20.69 8.58 5.36
CA LYS A 482 -21.03 9.97 5.61
C LYS A 482 -22.55 10.10 5.68
N ILE A 483 -23.06 10.36 6.88
CA ILE A 483 -24.49 10.53 7.14
C ILE A 483 -24.79 12.02 7.26
N GLU A 484 -25.65 12.51 6.39
CA GLU A 484 -26.23 13.84 6.50
C GLU A 484 -27.61 13.74 7.16
N ASN A 485 -27.74 14.35 8.33
CA ASN A 485 -28.97 14.33 9.11
C ASN A 485 -29.55 15.75 9.25
N GLY A 486 -30.48 16.09 8.35
CA GLY A 486 -31.10 17.41 8.31
C GLY A 486 -32.03 17.73 9.50
N ASP A 487 -32.45 16.71 10.27
CA ASP A 487 -33.27 16.89 11.47
C ASP A 487 -32.44 17.13 12.72
N CYS A 488 -31.25 16.51 12.78
CA CYS A 488 -30.39 16.60 13.95
C CYS A 488 -29.81 18.00 14.17
N GLU A 489 -29.25 18.60 13.11
CA GLU A 489 -28.68 19.96 13.19
C GLU A 489 -29.70 20.95 13.74
N LYS A 490 -30.94 20.92 13.23
CA LYS A 490 -32.03 21.81 13.65
C LYS A 490 -32.41 21.66 15.13
N ARG A 491 -32.30 20.45 15.70
CA ARG A 491 -32.65 20.20 17.11
C ARG A 491 -31.52 20.59 18.07
N VAL A 492 -30.26 20.39 17.70
CA VAL A 492 -29.09 20.85 18.49
C VAL A 492 -29.16 22.38 18.70
N TYR A 493 -29.47 23.14 17.64
CA TYR A 493 -29.65 24.59 17.74
C TYR A 493 -30.80 25.01 18.67
N LYS A 494 -31.94 24.31 18.67
CA LYS A 494 -33.06 24.59 19.60
C LYS A 494 -32.65 24.43 21.07
N THR A 495 -31.91 23.37 21.41
CA THR A 495 -31.39 23.17 22.77
C THR A 495 -30.41 24.26 23.18
N SER A 496 -29.54 24.73 22.27
CA SER A 496 -28.60 25.82 22.58
C SER A 496 -29.31 27.15 22.83
N HIS A 497 -30.36 27.46 22.07
CA HIS A 497 -31.15 28.67 22.26
C HIS A 497 -31.91 28.65 23.60
N LEU A 498 -32.45 27.50 24.00
CA LEU A 498 -33.08 27.35 25.31
C LEU A 498 -32.06 27.54 26.44
N LEU A 499 -30.87 26.95 26.35
CA LEU A 499 -29.78 27.17 27.31
C LEU A 499 -29.39 28.65 27.40
N ASN A 500 -29.25 29.34 26.27
CA ASN A 500 -28.98 30.77 26.25
C ASN A 500 -30.12 31.59 26.85
N LEU A 501 -31.38 31.25 26.59
CA LEU A 501 -32.53 31.87 27.24
C LEU A 501 -32.50 31.65 28.76
N PHE A 502 -32.24 30.42 29.22
CA PHE A 502 -32.09 30.13 30.66
C PHE A 502 -30.94 30.91 31.31
N LEU A 503 -29.79 31.06 30.63
CA LEU A 503 -28.67 31.89 31.09
C LEU A 503 -29.03 33.38 31.14
N ILE A 504 -29.77 33.89 30.15
CA ILE A 504 -30.26 35.27 30.15
C ILE A 504 -31.27 35.49 31.27
N PHE A 505 -32.23 34.57 31.47
CA PHE A 505 -33.22 34.67 32.56
C PHE A 505 -32.58 34.60 33.94
N SER A 506 -31.56 33.76 34.12
CA SER A 506 -30.80 33.70 35.38
C SER A 506 -29.91 34.92 35.60
N LEU A 507 -29.38 35.55 34.54
CA LEU A 507 -28.69 36.84 34.66
C LEU A 507 -29.66 37.98 35.03
N ILE A 508 -30.83 38.04 34.38
CA ILE A 508 -31.87 39.04 34.66
C ILE A 508 -32.37 38.89 36.10
N SER A 509 -32.61 37.66 36.57
CA SER A 509 -33.03 37.45 37.96
C SER A 509 -31.94 37.91 38.95
N LEU A 510 -30.66 37.65 38.67
CA LEU A 510 -29.55 38.13 39.50
C LEU A 510 -29.46 39.66 39.55
N ILE A 511 -29.69 40.33 38.41
CA ILE A 511 -29.74 41.80 38.33
C ILE A 511 -30.93 42.33 39.13
N VAL A 512 -32.13 41.75 38.98
CA VAL A 512 -33.31 42.18 39.74
C VAL A 512 -33.10 41.99 41.24
N PHE A 513 -32.44 40.92 41.68
CA PHE A 513 -32.12 40.68 43.09
C PHE A 513 -30.99 41.55 43.65
N THR A 514 -30.17 42.19 42.80
CA THR A 514 -29.10 43.11 43.25
C THR A 514 -29.56 44.57 43.29
N TYR A 515 -30.68 44.90 42.64
CA TYR A 515 -31.26 46.25 42.61
C TYR A 515 -32.57 46.41 43.40
N LEU A 516 -33.07 45.33 44.03
CA LEU A 516 -34.10 45.34 45.09
C LEU A 516 -33.41 45.21 46.46
#